data_AF-A0A4R5UBB0-F1
#
_entry.id   AF-A0A4R5UBB0-F1
#
_cell.length_a   1.000
_cell.length_b   1.000
_cell.length_c   1.000
_cell.angle_alpha   90.00
_cell.angle_beta   90.00
_cell.angle_gamma   90.00
#
_symmetry.space_group_name_H-M   'P 1'
#
loop_
_entity.id
_entity.type
_entity.pdbx_description
1 polymer ?
#
loop_
_entity_poly.entity_id
_entity_poly.type
_entity_poly.pdbx_seq_one_letter_code
_entity_poly.pdbx_strand_id
1 'polypeptide(L)' 'MGWKTPKIEYVNGYKIIEVEGPSFKVFEGDRQHGDDFPYSGEAIAHANSLPTRETSHSLIPMR' A
#
# COMPACT_ATOMS: atom_id res chain seq x y z
N MET A 1 -8.42 -17.93 -18.89
CA MET A 1 -7.50 -17.60 -17.77
C MET A 1 -8.22 -16.59 -16.91
N GLY A 2 -8.62 -16.97 -15.69
CA GLY A 2 -9.45 -16.14 -14.81
C GLY A 2 -8.62 -15.02 -14.21
N TRP A 3 -8.86 -13.79 -14.66
CA TRP A 3 -8.26 -12.58 -14.13
C TRP A 3 -8.83 -12.35 -12.73
N LYS A 4 -8.07 -12.68 -11.69
CA LYS A 4 -8.42 -12.30 -10.32
C LYS A 4 -8.11 -10.82 -10.17
N THR A 5 -9.13 -10.00 -9.90
CA THR A 5 -8.91 -8.59 -9.55
C THR A 5 -7.98 -8.53 -8.34
N PRO A 6 -6.83 -7.84 -8.42
CA PRO A 6 -5.92 -7.73 -7.29
C PRO A 6 -6.62 -6.98 -6.17
N LYS A 7 -6.49 -7.47 -4.93
CA LYS A 7 -6.98 -6.74 -3.75
C LYS A 7 -6.03 -5.59 -3.47
N ILE A 8 -6.60 -4.39 -3.35
CA ILE A 8 -5.85 -3.16 -3.07
C ILE A 8 -6.34 -2.60 -1.73
N GLU A 9 -5.41 -2.32 -0.84
CA GLU A 9 -5.66 -1.69 0.46
C GLU A 9 -4.72 -0.49 0.62
N TYR A 10 -5.14 0.54 1.36
CA TYR A 10 -4.30 1.70 1.65
C TYR A 10 -4.05 1.80 3.15
N VAL A 11 -2.78 1.79 3.55
CA VAL A 11 -2.36 1.84 4.95
C VAL A 11 -1.26 2.88 5.10
N ASN A 12 -1.43 3.81 6.04
CA ASN A 12 -0.46 4.87 6.33
C ASN A 12 -0.06 5.73 5.10
N GLY A 13 -0.96 5.80 4.09
CA GLY A 13 -0.73 6.49 2.82
C GLY A 13 0.03 5.67 1.75
N TYR A 14 0.28 4.37 2.01
CA TYR A 14 0.89 3.44 1.07
C TYR A 14 -0.15 2.44 0.55
N LYS A 15 -0.01 2.08 -0.73
CA LYS A 15 -0.89 1.14 -1.42
C LYS A 15 -0.34 -0.28 -1.28
N ILE A 16 -1.11 -1.17 -0.68
CA ILE A 16 -0.81 -2.59 -0.57
C ILE A 16 -1.58 -3.34 -1.66
N ILE A 17 -0.90 -4.20 -2.41
CA ILE A 17 -1.50 -4.99 -3.51
C ILE A 17 -1.21 -6.48 -3.30
N GLU A 18 -2.24 -7.33 -3.33
CA GLU A 18 -2.11 -8.79 -3.49
C GLU A 18 -1.79 -9.10 -4.95
N VAL A 19 -0.61 -9.66 -5.23
CA VAL A 19 -0.19 -10.09 -6.58
C VAL A 19 -0.43 -11.58 -6.80
N GLU A 20 -0.27 -12.10 -8.03
CA GLU A 20 -0.43 -13.53 -8.31
C GLU A 20 0.61 -14.37 -7.54
N GLY A 21 0.14 -15.01 -6.47
CA GLY A 21 0.95 -15.73 -5.47
C GLY A 21 0.54 -15.32 -4.05
N PRO A 22 1.01 -15.99 -2.98
CA PRO A 22 0.85 -15.51 -1.61
C PRO A 22 1.84 -14.36 -1.37
N SER A 23 1.71 -13.26 -2.13
CA SER A 23 2.66 -12.16 -2.08
C SER A 23 1.96 -10.82 -2.13
N PHE A 24 2.40 -9.93 -1.25
CA PHE A 24 1.89 -8.59 -1.06
C PHE A 24 3.00 -7.59 -1.34
N LYS A 25 2.67 -6.53 -2.07
CA LYS A 25 3.60 -5.44 -2.39
C LYS A 25 3.09 -4.14 -1.82
N VAL A 26 3.98 -3.38 -1.18
CA VAL A 26 3.69 -2.03 -0.68
C VAL A 26 4.19 -1.02 -1.70
N PHE A 27 3.37 -0.04 -2.04
CA PHE A 27 3.63 0.96 -3.06
C PHE A 27 3.43 2.37 -2.53
N GLU A 28 4.25 3.25 -3.06
CA GLU A 28 4.23 4.68 -2.89
C GLU A 28 3.93 5.31 -4.26
N GLY A 29 2.66 5.58 -4.55
CA GLY A 29 2.22 5.84 -5.92
C GLY A 29 2.52 4.63 -6.80
N ASP A 30 3.44 4.78 -7.76
CA ASP A 30 3.87 3.73 -8.69
C ASP A 30 5.18 3.02 -8.28
N ARG A 31 5.84 3.47 -7.21
CA ARG A 31 7.11 2.89 -6.76
C ARG A 31 6.88 1.85 -5.67
N GLN A 32 7.40 0.63 -5.86
CA GLN A 32 7.40 -0.36 -4.80
C GLN A 32 8.32 0.10 -3.67
N HIS A 33 7.86 -0.05 -2.43
CA HIS A 33 8.58 0.33 -1.22
C HIS A 33 8.83 -0.89 -0.34
N GLY A 34 10.07 -1.40 -0.37
CA GLY A 34 10.48 -2.63 0.31
C GLY A 34 10.29 -3.90 -0.53
N ASP A 35 10.51 -5.04 0.10
CA ASP A 35 10.43 -6.37 -0.53
C ASP A 35 8.98 -6.86 -0.76
N ASP A 36 8.86 -8.04 -1.37
CA ASP A 36 7.60 -8.76 -1.48
C ASP A 36 7.32 -9.48 -0.14
N PHE A 37 6.13 -9.28 0.42
CA PHE A 37 5.75 -9.84 1.72
C PHE A 37 4.89 -11.10 1.53
N PRO A 38 5.12 -12.19 2.27
CA PRO A 38 4.33 -13.41 2.12
C PRO A 38 2.93 -13.31 2.73
N TYR A 39 2.72 -12.39 3.69
CA TYR A 39 1.43 -12.18 4.36
C TYR A 39 1.03 -10.70 4.39
N SER A 40 -0.28 -10.42 4.36
CA SER A 40 -0.81 -9.06 4.40
C SER A 40 -0.42 -8.32 5.67
N GLY A 41 -0.42 -9.01 6.82
CA GLY A 41 -0.04 -8.42 8.11
C GLY A 41 1.38 -7.86 8.11
N GLU A 42 2.32 -8.49 7.41
CA GLU A 42 3.70 -8.00 7.29
C GLU A 42 3.79 -6.79 6.37
N ALA A 43 3.09 -6.80 5.24
CA ALA A 43 3.01 -5.62 4.37
C ALA A 43 2.37 -4.41 5.08
N ILE A 44 1.34 -4.66 5.90
CA ILE A 44 0.68 -3.65 6.73
C ILE A 44 1.62 -3.13 7.81
N ALA A 45 2.34 -4.02 8.51
CA ALA A 45 3.32 -3.63 9.52
C ALA A 45 4.45 -2.79 8.91
N HIS A 46 4.94 -3.19 7.72
CA HIS A 46 5.91 -2.41 6.97
C HIS A 46 5.37 -1.03 6.62
N ALA A 47 4.19 -0.93 6.01
CA ALA A 47 3.56 0.34 5.67
C ALA A 47 3.39 1.28 6.88
N ASN A 48 3.00 0.74 8.05
CA ASN A 48 2.88 1.52 9.29
C ASN A 48 4.23 1.95 9.89
N SER A 49 5.31 1.24 9.60
CA SER A 49 6.66 1.61 10.05
C SER A 49 7.25 2.78 9.25
N LEU A 50 6.70 3.06 8.07
CA LEU A 50 7.14 4.16 7.21
C LEU A 50 6.63 5.51 7.71
N PRO A 51 7.27 6.63 7.34
CA PRO A 51 6.71 7.95 7.57
C PRO A 51 5.30 8.04 6.98
N THR A 52 4.35 8.48 7.80
CA THR A 52 2.96 8.67 7.36
C THR A 52 2.93 9.61 6.18
N ARG A 53 2.41 9.09 5.06
CA ARG A 53 2.07 9.95 3.93
C ARG A 53 0.69 10.49 4.17
N GLU A 54 0.66 11.68 4.76
CA GLU A 54 -0.47 12.58 4.61
C GLU A 54 -0.72 12.69 3.10
N THR A 55 -1.74 11.98 2.61
CA THR A 55 -2.26 12.27 1.29
C THR A 55 -2.63 13.72 1.38
N SER A 56 -1.86 14.58 0.71
CA SER A 56 -2.08 16.02 0.71
C SER A 56 -3.36 16.34 -0.07
N HIS A 57 -4.50 15.77 0.32
CA HIS A 57 -5.69 16.56 0.54
C HIS A 57 -5.41 17.47 1.73
N SER A 58 -4.50 18.42 1.49
CA SER A 58 -4.53 19.68 2.20
C SER A 58 -5.94 20.22 1.97
N LEU A 59 -6.83 19.97 2.94
CA LEU A 59 -7.88 20.91 3.25
C LEU A 59 -7.12 22.18 3.60
N ILE A 60 -6.80 22.98 2.58
CA ILE A 60 -6.51 24.38 2.76
C ILE A 60 -7.72 24.87 3.56
N PRO A 61 -7.58 25.32 4.82
CA PRO A 61 -8.69 25.97 5.47
C PRO A 61 -8.99 27.18 4.59
N MET A 62 -10.10 27.13 3.85
CA MET A 62 -10.59 28.29 3.13
C MET A 62 -10.81 29.37 4.20
N ARG A 63 -9.96 30.39 4.12
CA ARG A 63 -9.91 31.52 5.04
C ARG A 63 -11.11 32.43 4.83
#